data_AF-A0A2V6S1P9-F1
#
_entry.id   AF-A0A2V6S1P9-F1
#
_cell.length_a   1.000
_cell.length_b   1.000
_cell.length_c   1.000
_cell.angle_alpha   90.00
_cell.angle_beta   90.00
_cell.angle_gamma   90.00
#
_symmetry.space_group_name_H-M   'P 1'
#
loop_
_entity.id
_entity.type
_entity.pdbx_description
1 polymer ?
#
loop_
_entity_poly.entity_id
_entity_poly.type
_entity_poly.pdbx_seq_one_letter_code
_entity_poly.pdbx_strand_id
1 'polypeptide(L)'
;MKQELGKYAYLLSVPIQQSAEYEEGLLAYGYSVLLDFVERQRPGIVTKALNSLKTFVPGKAAPSVGAHLYKFLIDEARLAEQYPEFVKSVLLAAVPEPGLWTQARILESATETSIFTHPSPRVGDPDHTTQRLTNDRQRFADHRFPVTLAPLTVRFFAVAADFREPREMDVKLKEGRAECIDAWLLTIPPVGRADLKSEVVRLVPEGSSVPALGRDCATLWVAVFNPDPKAEKKYELSLTLKKDASR
;
A
#
# COMPACT_ATOMS: atom_id res chain seq x y z
N MET A 1 -3.85 -16.60 -0.07
CA MET A 1 -3.34 -15.23 -0.31
C MET A 1 -2.05 -14.96 0.45
N LYS A 2 -2.01 -14.94 1.81
CA LYS A 2 -0.78 -14.66 2.57
C LYS A 2 0.45 -15.50 2.17
N GLN A 3 0.31 -16.82 2.11
CA GLN A 3 1.41 -17.72 1.70
C GLN A 3 1.88 -17.46 0.26
N GLU A 4 0.98 -17.13 -0.66
CA GLU A 4 1.33 -16.80 -2.04
C GLU A 4 2.04 -15.45 -2.13
N LEU A 5 1.56 -14.43 -1.41
CA LEU A 5 2.19 -13.12 -1.34
C LEU A 5 3.63 -13.20 -0.83
N GLY A 6 3.91 -14.09 0.12
CA GLY A 6 5.26 -14.32 0.64
C GLY A 6 6.26 -14.91 -0.37
N LYS A 7 5.79 -15.49 -1.48
CA LYS A 7 6.64 -16.02 -2.55
C LYS A 7 7.13 -14.95 -3.53
N TYR A 8 6.39 -13.84 -3.63
CA TYR A 8 6.63 -12.79 -4.61
C TYR A 8 6.89 -11.48 -3.87
N ALA A 9 8.10 -11.35 -3.31
CA ALA A 9 8.52 -10.11 -2.69
C ALA A 9 8.36 -8.98 -3.72
N TYR A 10 7.92 -7.80 -3.28
CA TYR A 10 7.79 -6.63 -4.15
C TYR A 10 6.75 -6.68 -5.29
N LEU A 11 5.86 -7.69 -5.32
CA LEU A 11 4.79 -7.80 -6.34
C LEU A 11 4.03 -6.48 -6.56
N LEU A 12 3.75 -5.77 -5.47
CA LEU A 12 2.98 -4.53 -5.54
C LEU A 12 3.84 -3.27 -5.72
N SER A 13 5.14 -3.44 -5.88
CA SER A 13 6.10 -2.35 -6.01
C SER A 13 6.60 -2.14 -7.43
N VAL A 14 6.32 -3.08 -8.33
CA VAL A 14 6.69 -3.06 -9.74
C VAL A 14 5.42 -2.91 -10.60
N PRO A 15 5.46 -2.18 -11.72
CA PRO A 15 4.38 -2.17 -12.70
C PRO A 15 4.15 -3.53 -13.34
N ILE A 16 2.89 -3.91 -13.55
CA ILE A 16 2.51 -5.19 -14.18
C ILE A 16 3.29 -5.44 -15.49
N GLN A 17 3.41 -4.39 -16.32
CA GLN A 17 4.06 -4.46 -17.63
C GLN A 17 5.57 -4.74 -17.57
N GLN A 18 6.23 -4.38 -16.47
CA GLN A 18 7.67 -4.56 -16.28
C GLN A 18 7.99 -5.82 -15.48
N SER A 19 6.99 -6.48 -14.91
CA SER A 19 7.18 -7.60 -13.96
C SER A 19 8.00 -8.77 -14.50
N ALA A 20 7.95 -9.03 -15.81
CA ALA A 20 8.73 -10.10 -16.43
C ALA A 20 10.25 -9.83 -16.45
N GLU A 21 10.66 -8.59 -16.22
CA GLU A 21 12.07 -8.18 -16.17
C GLU A 21 12.70 -8.43 -14.79
N TYR A 22 11.90 -8.82 -13.79
CA TYR A 22 12.32 -9.02 -12.42
C TYR A 22 12.34 -10.49 -12.03
N GLU A 23 13.33 -10.88 -11.23
CA GLU A 23 13.48 -12.23 -10.67
C GLU A 23 13.38 -13.34 -11.73
N GLU A 24 14.06 -13.17 -12.88
CA GLU A 24 14.01 -14.11 -14.01
C GLU A 24 12.58 -14.39 -14.51
N GLY A 25 11.67 -13.43 -14.34
CA GLY A 25 10.27 -13.50 -14.71
C GLY A 25 9.36 -14.09 -13.63
N LEU A 26 9.88 -14.49 -12.47
CA LEU A 26 9.09 -15.04 -11.36
C LEU A 26 8.05 -14.04 -10.83
N LEU A 27 8.39 -12.76 -10.82
CA LEU A 27 7.49 -11.72 -10.31
C LEU A 27 6.18 -11.62 -11.13
N ALA A 28 6.25 -11.91 -12.43
CA ALA A 28 5.07 -11.92 -13.30
C ALA A 28 4.03 -12.95 -12.86
N TYR A 29 4.47 -14.10 -12.30
CA TYR A 29 3.57 -15.12 -11.76
C TYR A 29 2.79 -14.63 -10.54
N GLY A 30 3.33 -13.68 -9.78
CA GLY A 30 2.64 -13.09 -8.63
C GLY A 30 1.33 -12.37 -9.03
N TYR A 31 1.21 -11.87 -10.26
CA TYR A 31 -0.05 -11.29 -10.74
C TYR A 31 -1.17 -12.29 -10.98
N SER A 32 -0.90 -13.60 -10.90
CA SER A 32 -1.97 -14.60 -10.76
C SER A 32 -2.88 -14.32 -9.55
N VAL A 33 -2.33 -13.74 -8.47
CA VAL A 33 -3.12 -13.33 -7.29
C VAL A 33 -4.08 -12.19 -7.63
N LEU A 34 -3.65 -11.22 -8.45
CA LEU A 34 -4.51 -10.15 -8.95
C LEU A 34 -5.57 -10.71 -9.90
N LEU A 35 -5.19 -11.60 -10.81
CA LEU A 35 -6.13 -12.21 -11.76
C LEU A 35 -7.19 -13.07 -11.06
N ASP A 36 -6.82 -13.87 -10.05
CA ASP A 36 -7.76 -14.62 -9.21
C ASP A 36 -8.71 -13.67 -8.47
N PHE A 37 -8.20 -12.57 -7.91
CA PHE A 37 -9.04 -11.54 -7.29
C PHE A 37 -10.06 -10.97 -8.30
N VAL A 38 -9.60 -10.56 -9.47
CA VAL A 38 -10.45 -9.95 -10.51
C VAL A 38 -11.47 -10.96 -11.06
N GLU A 39 -11.10 -12.23 -11.23
CA GLU A 39 -12.01 -13.31 -11.63
C GLU A 39 -13.12 -13.55 -10.61
N ARG A 40 -12.81 -13.47 -9.30
CA ARG A 40 -13.84 -13.59 -8.24
C ARG A 40 -14.81 -12.42 -8.25
N GLN A 41 -14.33 -11.20 -8.51
CA GLN A 41 -15.20 -10.03 -8.62
C GLN A 41 -16.01 -10.04 -9.92
N ARG A 42 -15.44 -10.60 -11.00
CA ARG A 42 -16.03 -10.61 -12.34
C ARG A 42 -15.83 -11.97 -13.01
N PRO A 43 -16.67 -12.96 -12.68
CA PRO A 43 -16.53 -14.31 -13.22
C PRO A 43 -16.52 -14.36 -14.75
N GLY A 44 -15.62 -15.17 -15.30
CA GLY A 44 -15.40 -15.38 -16.73
C GLY A 44 -14.50 -14.35 -17.40
N ILE A 45 -13.93 -13.40 -16.67
CA ILE A 45 -13.09 -12.35 -17.27
C ILE A 45 -11.78 -12.91 -17.83
N VAL A 46 -11.18 -13.92 -17.19
CA VAL A 46 -10.00 -14.62 -17.72
C VAL A 46 -10.33 -15.32 -19.03
N THR A 47 -11.46 -16.04 -19.08
CA THR A 47 -11.92 -16.70 -20.32
C THR A 47 -12.16 -15.70 -21.45
N LYS A 48 -12.75 -14.53 -21.14
CA LYS A 48 -12.94 -13.45 -22.12
C LYS A 48 -11.61 -12.87 -22.60
N ALA A 49 -10.65 -12.66 -21.70
CA ALA A 49 -9.31 -12.20 -22.06
C ALA A 49 -8.64 -13.17 -23.04
N LEU A 50 -8.67 -14.47 -22.74
CA LEU A 50 -8.13 -15.51 -23.61
C LEU A 50 -8.86 -15.58 -24.96
N ASN A 51 -10.18 -15.43 -24.98
CA ASN A 51 -10.94 -15.37 -26.22
C ASN A 51 -10.59 -14.15 -27.07
N SER A 52 -10.27 -13.00 -26.45
CA SER A 52 -9.84 -11.80 -27.18
C SER A 52 -8.55 -12.01 -27.97
N LEU A 53 -7.71 -12.98 -27.55
CA LEU A 53 -6.48 -13.33 -28.24
C LEU A 53 -6.72 -14.12 -29.53
N LYS A 54 -7.87 -14.79 -29.68
CA LYS A 54 -8.17 -15.59 -30.90
C LYS A 54 -8.29 -14.73 -32.15
N THR A 55 -8.70 -13.47 -31.98
CA THR A 55 -8.84 -12.48 -33.05
C THR A 55 -7.67 -11.50 -33.10
N PHE A 56 -6.69 -11.65 -32.20
CA PHE A 56 -5.55 -10.76 -32.11
C PHE A 56 -4.45 -11.20 -33.11
N VAL A 57 -4.00 -10.27 -33.96
CA VAL A 57 -2.94 -10.51 -34.94
C VAL A 57 -1.72 -9.64 -34.56
N PRO A 58 -0.62 -10.23 -34.07
CA PRO A 58 0.60 -9.49 -33.79
C PRO A 58 1.28 -9.02 -35.08
N GLY A 59 1.88 -7.82 -35.08
CA GLY A 59 2.54 -7.26 -36.25
C GLY A 59 3.16 -5.88 -35.98
N LYS A 60 3.87 -5.32 -36.98
CA LYS A 60 4.72 -4.10 -36.84
C LYS A 60 4.01 -2.84 -36.30
N ALA A 61 2.68 -2.78 -36.36
CA ALA A 61 1.87 -1.67 -35.84
C ALA A 61 0.90 -2.08 -34.72
N ALA A 62 0.85 -3.37 -34.35
CA ALA A 62 -0.03 -3.88 -33.32
C ALA A 62 0.70 -3.91 -31.96
N PRO A 63 0.01 -3.60 -30.84
CA PRO A 63 0.59 -3.74 -29.50
C PRO A 63 1.05 -5.18 -29.26
N SER A 64 2.02 -5.42 -28.37
CA SER A 64 2.39 -6.78 -27.98
C SER A 64 1.20 -7.54 -27.36
N VAL A 65 1.25 -8.88 -27.31
CA VAL A 65 0.23 -9.68 -26.61
C VAL A 65 0.04 -9.20 -25.18
N GLY A 66 1.14 -8.90 -24.47
CA GLY A 66 1.10 -8.36 -23.11
C GLY A 66 0.40 -7.00 -23.04
N ALA A 67 0.69 -6.08 -23.97
CA ALA A 67 0.03 -4.78 -24.03
C ALA A 67 -1.47 -4.90 -24.36
N HIS A 68 -1.85 -5.84 -25.23
CA HIS A 68 -3.25 -6.14 -25.54
C HIS A 68 -3.99 -6.68 -24.30
N LEU A 69 -3.43 -7.66 -23.60
CA LEU A 69 -4.01 -8.22 -22.38
C LEU A 69 -4.08 -7.19 -21.25
N TYR A 70 -3.05 -6.36 -21.09
CA TYR A 70 -3.06 -5.28 -20.11
C TYR A 70 -4.18 -4.27 -20.40
N LYS A 71 -4.33 -3.86 -21.67
CA LYS A 71 -5.44 -3.00 -22.10
C LYS A 71 -6.80 -3.65 -21.83
N PHE A 72 -6.94 -4.96 -22.10
CA PHE A 72 -8.14 -5.70 -21.77
C PHE A 72 -8.45 -5.66 -20.26
N LEU A 73 -7.45 -5.84 -19.39
CA LEU A 73 -7.66 -5.74 -17.95
C LEU A 73 -8.10 -4.34 -17.51
N ILE A 74 -7.53 -3.29 -18.10
CA ILE A 74 -7.93 -1.92 -17.82
C ILE A 74 -9.39 -1.69 -18.22
N ASP A 75 -9.71 -1.99 -19.47
CA ASP A 75 -10.97 -1.57 -20.08
C ASP A 75 -12.10 -2.53 -19.67
N GLU A 76 -11.93 -3.83 -19.91
CA GLU A 76 -12.97 -4.83 -19.71
C GLU A 76 -13.05 -5.29 -18.26
N ALA A 77 -11.91 -5.52 -17.61
CA ALA A 77 -11.89 -5.93 -16.21
C ALA A 77 -12.06 -4.76 -15.22
N ARG A 78 -12.03 -3.51 -15.71
CA ARG A 78 -12.12 -2.27 -14.91
C ARG A 78 -11.06 -2.23 -13.81
N LEU A 79 -9.84 -2.61 -14.16
CA LEU A 79 -8.77 -2.83 -13.18
C LEU A 79 -8.51 -1.61 -12.28
N ALA A 80 -8.56 -0.39 -12.83
CA ALA A 80 -8.39 0.85 -12.04
C ALA A 80 -9.37 0.97 -10.88
N GLU A 81 -10.61 0.49 -11.05
CA GLU A 81 -11.65 0.55 -10.03
C GLU A 81 -11.54 -0.59 -9.02
N GLN A 82 -11.07 -1.76 -9.47
CA GLN A 82 -10.90 -2.94 -8.62
C GLN A 82 -9.61 -2.89 -7.78
N TYR A 83 -8.60 -2.15 -8.26
CA TYR A 83 -7.28 -2.09 -7.66
C TYR A 83 -7.29 -1.62 -6.20
N PRO A 84 -8.06 -0.57 -5.80
CA PRO A 84 -8.35 -0.27 -4.41
C PRO A 84 -8.69 -1.47 -3.52
N GLU A 85 -9.70 -2.26 -3.88
CA GLU A 85 -10.16 -3.39 -3.07
C GLU A 85 -9.16 -4.56 -3.09
N PHE A 86 -8.41 -4.70 -4.19
CA PHE A 86 -7.28 -5.62 -4.26
C PHE A 86 -6.20 -5.24 -3.23
N VAL A 87 -5.78 -3.97 -3.18
CA VAL A 87 -4.80 -3.48 -2.21
C VAL A 87 -5.28 -3.70 -0.78
N LYS A 88 -6.56 -3.42 -0.49
CA LYS A 88 -7.18 -3.70 0.81
C LYS A 88 -7.10 -5.19 1.18
N SER A 89 -7.40 -6.07 0.23
CA SER A 89 -7.34 -7.53 0.44
C SER A 89 -5.91 -8.00 0.74
N VAL A 90 -4.93 -7.45 0.03
CA VAL A 90 -3.52 -7.74 0.29
C VAL A 90 -3.09 -7.19 1.66
N LEU A 91 -3.46 -5.94 1.99
CA LEU A 91 -3.15 -5.33 3.29
C LEU A 91 -3.61 -6.22 4.45
N LEU A 92 -4.87 -6.68 4.40
CA LEU A 92 -5.44 -7.59 5.41
C LEU A 92 -4.75 -8.96 5.46
N ALA A 93 -4.25 -9.46 4.32
CA ALA A 93 -3.59 -10.74 4.25
C ALA A 93 -2.11 -10.70 4.66
N ALA A 94 -1.42 -9.58 4.44
CA ALA A 94 0.03 -9.46 4.61
C ALA A 94 0.45 -9.01 6.02
N VAL A 95 -0.36 -8.18 6.69
CA VAL A 95 -0.09 -7.69 8.05
C VAL A 95 0.02 -8.85 9.06
N PRO A 96 0.90 -8.74 10.09
CA PRO A 96 1.74 -7.60 10.47
C PRO A 96 3.07 -7.46 9.72
N GLU A 97 3.33 -8.30 8.73
CA GLU A 97 4.60 -8.31 8.01
C GLU A 97 4.35 -8.14 6.51
N PRO A 98 4.03 -6.92 6.03
CA PRO A 98 4.03 -6.64 4.60
C PRO A 98 5.44 -6.67 4.00
N GLY A 99 6.44 -7.14 4.74
CA GLY A 99 7.81 -7.33 4.28
C GLY A 99 8.37 -6.05 3.67
N LEU A 100 9.05 -6.24 2.55
CA LEU A 100 9.85 -5.22 1.88
C LEU A 100 9.01 -4.22 1.06
N TRP A 101 7.67 -4.29 1.15
CA TRP A 101 6.77 -3.25 0.62
C TRP A 101 6.64 -2.04 1.56
N THR A 102 7.17 -2.16 2.78
CA THR A 102 7.15 -1.08 3.77
C THR A 102 8.13 0.00 3.35
N GLN A 103 7.64 1.22 3.13
CA GLN A 103 8.46 2.39 2.79
C GLN A 103 9.01 3.06 4.05
N ALA A 104 8.18 3.19 5.08
CA ALA A 104 8.63 3.72 6.36
C ALA A 104 7.84 3.14 7.53
N ARG A 105 8.48 3.11 8.69
CA ARG A 105 7.90 2.69 9.97
C ARG A 105 8.24 3.70 11.04
N ILE A 106 7.25 4.15 11.79
CA ILE A 106 7.40 4.96 12.99
C ILE A 106 7.16 4.06 14.19
N LEU A 107 8.12 4.04 15.11
CA LEU A 107 8.00 3.44 16.44
C LEU A 107 7.96 4.55 17.47
N GLU A 108 6.82 4.74 18.11
CA GLU A 108 6.65 5.72 19.17
C GLU A 108 6.72 5.04 20.55
N SER A 109 7.45 5.66 21.46
CA SER A 109 7.54 5.26 22.87
C SER A 109 7.28 6.46 23.78
N ALA A 110 7.36 6.27 25.10
CA ALA A 110 7.22 7.36 26.05
C ALA A 110 8.30 8.47 25.84
N THR A 111 9.55 8.09 25.56
CA THR A 111 10.69 9.01 25.55
C THR A 111 11.23 9.38 24.16
N GLU A 112 10.85 8.63 23.13
CA GLU A 112 11.37 8.83 21.78
C GLU A 112 10.45 8.35 20.67
N THR A 113 10.68 8.91 19.48
CA THR A 113 10.15 8.46 18.19
C THR A 113 11.30 7.96 17.33
N SER A 114 11.25 6.70 16.89
CA SER A 114 12.19 6.15 15.91
C SER A 114 11.51 6.01 14.56
N ILE A 115 12.10 6.60 13.52
CA ILE A 115 11.59 6.58 12.14
C ILE A 115 12.58 5.78 11.30
N PHE A 116 12.09 4.68 10.74
CA PHE A 116 12.80 3.83 9.81
C PHE A 116 12.27 4.14 8.42
N THR A 117 13.14 4.53 7.49
CA THR A 117 12.75 4.82 6.10
C THR A 117 13.60 4.00 5.17
N HIS A 118 13.00 3.28 4.24
CA HIS A 118 13.71 2.64 3.15
C HIS A 118 14.06 3.73 2.11
N PRO A 119 15.34 4.11 1.96
CA PRO A 119 15.72 5.28 1.17
C PRO A 119 15.71 5.00 -0.33
N SER A 120 15.65 3.73 -0.72
CA SER A 120 15.96 3.31 -2.08
C SER A 120 14.69 3.11 -2.91
N PRO A 121 14.63 3.68 -4.13
CA PRO A 121 13.60 3.32 -5.10
C PRO A 121 13.84 1.93 -5.70
N ARG A 122 15.01 1.31 -5.41
CA ARG A 122 15.35 -0.02 -5.90
C ARG A 122 14.45 -1.05 -5.22
N VAL A 123 13.65 -1.70 -6.02
CA VAL A 123 12.93 -2.90 -5.64
C VAL A 123 13.93 -3.95 -5.16
N GLY A 124 13.72 -4.54 -4.00
CA GLY A 124 14.71 -5.49 -3.45
C GLY A 124 15.55 -4.97 -2.30
N ASP A 125 15.63 -3.66 -2.09
CA ASP A 125 16.65 -3.07 -1.22
C ASP A 125 16.33 -3.23 0.28
N PRO A 126 17.15 -3.99 1.03
CA PRO A 126 16.93 -4.18 2.46
C PRO A 126 17.38 -2.99 3.31
N ASP A 127 18.13 -2.04 2.73
CA ASP A 127 18.69 -0.93 3.47
C ASP A 127 17.58 -0.02 3.99
N HIS A 128 17.79 0.49 5.21
CA HIS A 128 16.93 1.48 5.83
C HIS A 128 17.78 2.52 6.56
N THR A 129 17.34 3.77 6.51
CA THR A 129 17.85 4.83 7.38
C THR A 129 17.01 4.88 8.64
N THR A 130 17.68 5.13 9.77
CA THR A 130 17.01 5.30 11.07
C THR A 130 17.25 6.70 11.59
N GLN A 131 16.18 7.38 11.95
CA GLN A 131 16.21 8.67 12.63
C GLN A 131 15.57 8.53 14.01
N ARG A 132 16.28 8.90 15.06
CA ARG A 132 15.80 8.89 16.44
C ARG A 132 15.54 10.32 16.92
N LEU A 133 14.32 10.58 17.37
CA LEU A 133 13.85 11.89 17.83
C LEU A 133 13.51 11.82 19.32
N THR A 134 14.16 12.64 20.13
CA THR A 134 13.89 12.74 21.58
C THR A 134 13.28 14.09 21.95
N ASN A 135 13.43 15.11 21.11
CA ASN A 135 12.84 16.42 21.33
C ASN A 135 11.35 16.44 20.95
N ASP A 136 10.48 16.80 21.88
CA ASP A 136 9.03 16.86 21.68
C ASP A 136 8.60 17.63 20.42
N ARG A 137 9.22 18.78 20.13
CA ARG A 137 8.85 19.57 18.95
C ARG A 137 9.06 18.80 17.65
N GLN A 138 10.06 17.93 17.59
CA GLN A 138 10.35 17.09 16.43
C GLN A 138 9.50 15.82 16.43
N ARG A 139 9.31 15.19 17.60
CA ARG A 139 8.49 13.97 17.76
C ARG A 139 7.05 14.17 17.31
N PHE A 140 6.47 15.33 17.67
CA PHE A 140 5.07 15.69 17.38
C PHE A 140 4.90 16.62 16.16
N ALA A 141 5.95 16.77 15.33
CA ALA A 141 5.83 17.47 14.07
C ALA A 141 5.10 16.58 13.03
N ASP A 142 4.69 17.20 11.91
CA ASP A 142 4.23 16.46 10.74
C ASP A 142 5.41 15.66 10.15
N HIS A 143 5.33 14.33 10.21
CA HIS A 143 6.28 13.46 9.52
C HIS A 143 5.81 13.27 8.08
N ARG A 144 6.56 13.86 7.14
CA ARG A 144 6.20 13.88 5.71
C ARG A 144 7.05 12.91 4.91
N PHE A 145 6.38 12.10 4.10
CA PHE A 145 6.99 11.10 3.25
C PHE A 145 6.60 11.38 1.80
N PRO A 146 7.55 11.78 0.94
CA PRO A 146 7.31 11.82 -0.50
C PRO A 146 7.19 10.39 -1.03
N VAL A 147 6.18 10.13 -1.85
CA VAL A 147 5.92 8.80 -2.42
C VAL A 147 5.72 8.94 -3.92
N THR A 148 6.55 8.24 -4.69
CA THR A 148 6.38 8.13 -6.14
C THR A 148 5.94 6.71 -6.48
N LEU A 149 4.76 6.59 -7.07
CA LEU A 149 4.12 5.30 -7.37
C LEU A 149 3.89 5.18 -8.86
N ALA A 150 4.53 4.19 -9.47
CA ALA A 150 4.26 3.80 -10.85
C ALA A 150 2.83 3.22 -10.98
N PRO A 151 2.30 3.05 -12.21
CA PRO A 151 0.93 2.59 -12.42
C PRO A 151 0.61 1.29 -11.69
N LEU A 152 -0.52 1.24 -10.99
CA LEU A 152 -0.99 0.06 -10.24
C LEU A 152 0.05 -0.52 -9.28
N THR A 153 0.71 0.35 -8.51
CA THR A 153 1.62 -0.03 -7.42
C THR A 153 1.15 0.52 -6.07
N VAL A 154 1.71 0.03 -4.96
CA VAL A 154 1.45 0.49 -3.59
C VAL A 154 2.74 0.53 -2.78
N ARG A 155 2.74 1.37 -1.73
CA ARG A 155 3.71 1.36 -0.64
C ARG A 155 2.99 1.36 0.69
N PHE A 156 3.57 0.66 1.65
CA PHE A 156 3.00 0.54 2.99
C PHE A 156 3.79 1.36 4.00
N PHE A 157 3.09 1.91 4.98
CA PHE A 157 3.67 2.64 6.09
C PHE A 157 3.08 2.08 7.38
N ALA A 158 3.85 2.12 8.46
CA ALA A 158 3.38 1.69 9.76
C ALA A 158 3.67 2.73 10.83
N VAL A 159 2.74 2.91 11.76
CA VAL A 159 3.01 3.56 13.04
C VAL A 159 2.64 2.57 14.14
N ALA A 160 3.62 2.19 14.95
CA ALA A 160 3.38 1.38 16.14
C ALA A 160 3.72 2.19 17.38
N ALA A 161 2.95 1.98 18.43
CA ALA A 161 3.16 2.59 19.74
C ALA A 161 3.50 1.52 20.76
N ASP A 162 4.58 1.75 21.51
CA ASP A 162 5.04 0.93 22.63
C ASP A 162 4.93 1.72 23.94
N PHE A 163 3.73 2.25 24.20
CA PHE A 163 3.39 2.97 25.43
C PHE A 163 1.88 2.94 25.63
N ARG A 164 1.42 3.13 26.87
CA ARG A 164 0.02 2.90 27.27
C ARG A 164 -0.86 4.14 27.14
N GLU A 165 -0.27 5.34 27.15
CA GLU A 165 -1.03 6.57 26.99
C GLU A 165 -1.61 6.65 25.57
N PRO A 166 -2.94 6.78 25.40
CA PRO A 166 -3.53 6.89 24.08
C PRO A 166 -3.06 8.18 23.41
N ARG A 167 -2.61 8.09 22.16
CA ARG A 167 -2.39 9.25 21.29
C ARG A 167 -3.25 9.17 20.06
N GLU A 168 -3.67 10.33 19.60
CA GLU A 168 -4.34 10.46 18.31
C GLU A 168 -3.28 10.59 17.21
N MET A 169 -3.53 9.93 16.08
CA MET A 169 -2.72 10.01 14.88
C MET A 169 -3.54 10.61 13.75
N ASP A 170 -3.08 11.71 13.16
CA ASP A 170 -3.65 12.25 11.93
C ASP A 170 -2.91 11.71 10.72
N VAL A 171 -3.66 11.28 9.71
CA VAL A 171 -3.17 10.82 8.41
C VAL A 171 -3.73 11.72 7.31
N LYS A 172 -2.85 12.29 6.49
CA LYS A 172 -3.22 13.09 5.31
C LYS A 172 -2.42 12.67 4.10
N LEU A 173 -3.02 12.72 2.92
CA LEU A 173 -2.37 12.39 1.66
C LEU A 173 -2.67 13.46 0.63
N LYS A 174 -1.64 13.94 -0.04
CA LYS A 174 -1.77 14.94 -1.11
C LYS A 174 -1.20 14.44 -2.42
N GLU A 175 -1.84 14.79 -3.53
CA GLU A 175 -1.25 14.75 -4.87
C GLU A 175 -0.98 16.19 -5.31
N GLY A 176 0.28 16.63 -5.23
CA GLY A 176 0.65 18.03 -5.42
C GLY A 176 0.00 18.93 -4.37
N ARG A 177 -1.00 19.74 -4.76
CA ARG A 177 -1.73 20.62 -3.84
C ARG A 177 -3.13 20.11 -3.48
N ALA A 178 -3.61 19.06 -4.15
CA ALA A 178 -4.93 18.50 -3.93
C ALA A 178 -4.89 17.44 -2.84
N GLU A 179 -5.90 17.41 -1.98
CA GLU A 179 -6.12 16.29 -1.08
C GLU A 179 -6.46 15.04 -1.88
N CYS A 180 -5.97 13.89 -1.42
CA CYS A 180 -6.07 12.61 -2.09
C CYS A 180 -6.56 11.55 -1.11
N ILE A 181 -7.36 10.60 -1.62
CA ILE A 181 -7.93 9.51 -0.83
C ILE A 181 -7.36 8.15 -1.24
N ASP A 182 -6.27 8.11 -2.00
CA ASP A 182 -5.66 6.87 -2.50
C ASP A 182 -4.85 6.13 -1.43
N ALA A 183 -5.46 5.94 -0.27
CA ALA A 183 -4.91 5.17 0.83
C ALA A 183 -5.96 4.35 1.59
N TRP A 184 -5.54 3.18 2.07
CA TRP A 184 -6.26 2.40 3.08
C TRP A 184 -5.56 2.53 4.44
N LEU A 185 -6.35 2.64 5.49
CA LEU A 185 -5.89 2.68 6.88
C LEU A 185 -6.37 1.41 7.57
N LEU A 186 -5.45 0.62 8.12
CA LEU A 186 -5.75 -0.60 8.89
C LEU A 186 -5.25 -0.43 10.32
N THR A 187 -6.17 -0.44 11.28
CA THR A 187 -5.87 -0.43 12.71
C THR A 187 -5.76 -1.86 13.23
N ILE A 188 -4.71 -2.14 13.98
CA ILE A 188 -4.48 -3.44 14.61
C ILE A 188 -4.53 -3.26 16.13
N PRO A 189 -5.43 -3.95 16.84
CA PRO A 189 -5.51 -3.83 18.29
C PRO A 189 -4.31 -4.49 18.98
N PRO A 190 -3.99 -4.10 20.23
CA PRO A 190 -2.96 -4.76 21.02
C PRO A 190 -3.26 -6.23 21.27
N VAL A 191 -2.19 -7.04 21.38
CA VAL A 191 -2.29 -8.46 21.75
C VAL A 191 -2.99 -8.58 23.11
N GLY A 192 -3.95 -9.51 23.21
CA GLY A 192 -4.73 -9.75 24.43
C GLY A 192 -6.03 -8.92 24.56
N ARG A 193 -6.29 -7.99 23.64
CA ARG A 193 -7.56 -7.25 23.54
C ARG A 193 -8.54 -7.94 22.58
N ALA A 194 -9.05 -9.11 22.98
CA ALA A 194 -10.00 -9.88 22.17
C ALA A 194 -11.36 -9.19 21.95
N ASP A 195 -11.66 -8.17 22.76
CA ASP A 195 -12.82 -7.29 22.62
C ASP A 195 -12.72 -6.35 21.41
N LEU A 196 -11.51 -6.06 20.94
CA LEU A 196 -11.26 -5.18 19.80
C LEU A 196 -11.02 -5.98 18.53
N LYS A 197 -11.43 -5.42 17.40
CA LYS A 197 -11.22 -6.00 16.07
C LYS A 197 -10.38 -5.06 15.23
N SER A 198 -9.58 -5.65 14.33
CA SER A 198 -8.93 -4.86 13.28
C SER A 198 -9.97 -4.20 12.40
N GLU A 199 -9.76 -2.92 12.10
CA GLU A 199 -10.65 -2.14 11.24
C GLU A 199 -9.87 -1.62 10.04
N VAL A 200 -10.46 -1.71 8.86
CA VAL A 200 -9.89 -1.14 7.64
C VAL A 200 -10.84 -0.12 7.04
N VAL A 201 -10.36 1.11 6.89
CA VAL A 201 -11.13 2.24 6.37
C VAL A 201 -10.38 2.94 5.26
N ARG A 202 -11.14 3.54 4.34
CA ARG A 202 -10.58 4.37 3.28
C ARG A 202 -10.20 5.73 3.87
N LEU A 203 -9.07 6.30 3.45
CA LEU A 203 -8.76 7.68 3.77
C LEU A 203 -9.84 8.61 3.21
N VAL A 204 -10.23 9.64 3.97
CA VAL A 204 -11.21 10.65 3.53
C VAL A 204 -10.52 11.95 3.11
N PRO A 205 -11.15 12.81 2.29
CA PRO A 205 -10.49 14.00 1.73
C PRO A 205 -9.91 14.96 2.78
N GLU A 206 -10.52 15.08 3.94
CA GLU A 206 -10.07 15.96 5.03
C GLU A 206 -8.85 15.39 5.79
N GLY A 207 -8.47 14.15 5.48
CA GLY A 207 -7.62 13.31 6.32
C GLY A 207 -8.42 12.50 7.33
N SER A 208 -7.79 11.50 7.92
CA SER A 208 -8.41 10.66 8.94
C SER A 208 -7.61 10.68 10.23
N SER A 209 -8.31 10.71 11.36
CA SER A 209 -7.71 10.62 12.68
C SER A 209 -7.96 9.23 13.25
N VAL A 210 -6.90 8.56 13.70
CA VAL A 210 -6.96 7.28 14.39
C VAL A 210 -6.88 7.55 15.89
N PRO A 211 -7.98 7.39 16.63
CA PRO A 211 -7.98 7.61 18.07
C PRO A 211 -7.22 6.50 18.79
N ALA A 212 -6.59 6.84 19.91
CA ALA A 212 -6.07 5.89 20.89
C ALA A 212 -5.00 4.89 20.41
N LEU A 213 -4.07 5.34 19.56
CA LEU A 213 -2.81 4.63 19.31
C LEU A 213 -2.06 4.42 20.65
N GLY A 214 -1.62 3.19 20.92
CA GLY A 214 -1.00 2.74 22.17
C GLY A 214 -1.96 2.04 23.14
N ARG A 215 -3.27 2.35 23.09
CA ARG A 215 -4.28 1.76 24.00
C ARG A 215 -5.22 0.79 23.30
N ASP A 216 -5.90 1.26 22.24
CA ASP A 216 -6.89 0.49 21.49
C ASP A 216 -6.39 0.11 20.09
N CYS A 217 -5.36 0.81 19.61
CA CYS A 217 -4.63 0.50 18.39
C CYS A 217 -3.14 0.33 18.70
N ALA A 218 -2.58 -0.86 18.55
CA ALA A 218 -1.14 -1.10 18.70
C ALA A 218 -0.36 -0.70 17.45
N THR A 219 -0.95 -0.87 16.27
CA THR A 219 -0.30 -0.52 15.01
C THR A 219 -1.32 -0.01 14.01
N LEU A 220 -1.04 1.15 13.44
CA LEU A 220 -1.70 1.67 12.26
C LEU A 220 -0.86 1.34 11.03
N TRP A 221 -1.47 0.66 10.05
CA TRP A 221 -0.92 0.50 8.72
C TRP A 221 -1.60 1.45 7.74
N VAL A 222 -0.80 2.07 6.87
CA VAL A 222 -1.28 2.93 5.78
C VAL A 222 -0.77 2.35 4.46
N ALA A 223 -1.68 1.97 3.57
CA ALA A 223 -1.33 1.51 2.23
C ALA A 223 -1.65 2.61 1.22
N VAL A 224 -0.64 3.34 0.74
CA VAL A 224 -0.77 4.38 -0.29
C VAL A 224 -0.56 3.75 -1.65
N PHE A 225 -1.53 3.86 -2.55
CA PHE A 225 -1.49 3.18 -3.85
C PHE A 225 -1.79 4.13 -5.00
N ASN A 226 -1.38 3.73 -6.21
CA ASN A 226 -1.72 4.43 -7.44
C ASN A 226 -2.77 3.61 -8.22
N PRO A 227 -4.04 4.06 -8.29
CA PRO A 227 -5.07 3.37 -9.06
C PRO A 227 -5.02 3.68 -10.57
N ASP A 228 -4.21 4.64 -11.00
CA ASP A 228 -4.04 4.98 -12.42
C ASP A 228 -3.25 3.87 -13.13
N PRO A 229 -3.80 3.28 -14.21
CA PRO A 229 -3.13 2.20 -14.92
C PRO A 229 -2.14 2.68 -15.99
N LYS A 230 -1.94 3.99 -16.14
CA LYS A 230 -1.12 4.58 -17.20
C LYS A 230 -0.06 5.54 -16.67
N ALA A 231 -0.42 6.37 -15.70
CA ALA A 231 0.45 7.43 -15.22
C ALA A 231 1.09 7.11 -13.87
N GLU A 232 2.33 7.53 -13.70
CA GLU A 232 2.96 7.64 -12.39
C GLU A 232 2.26 8.74 -11.57
N LYS A 233 2.14 8.50 -10.27
CA LYS A 233 1.59 9.44 -9.30
C LYS A 233 2.64 9.83 -8.26
N LYS A 234 2.61 11.10 -7.86
CA LYS A 234 3.48 11.65 -6.83
C LYS A 234 2.64 12.17 -5.67
N TYR A 235 2.79 11.51 -4.53
CA TYR A 235 2.07 11.80 -3.32
C TYR A 235 2.99 12.38 -2.24
N GLU A 236 2.41 13.10 -1.29
CA GLU A 236 3.01 13.41 -0.01
C GLU A 236 2.10 12.86 1.09
N LEU A 237 2.58 11.84 1.81
CA LEU A 237 1.91 11.29 2.99
C LEU A 237 2.40 12.06 4.22
N SER A 238 1.47 12.57 5.03
CA SER A 238 1.76 13.18 6.32
C SER A 238 1.18 12.33 7.45
N LEU A 239 2.02 11.98 8.42
CA LEU A 239 1.67 11.27 9.64
C LEU A 239 2.00 12.15 10.85
N THR A 240 1.00 12.51 11.65
CA THR A 240 1.18 13.45 12.77
C THR A 240 0.66 12.84 14.07
N LEU A 241 1.56 12.61 15.01
CA LEU A 241 1.22 12.23 16.39
C LEU A 241 0.76 13.46 17.17
N LYS A 242 -0.43 13.42 17.76
CA LYS A 242 -0.87 14.46 18.70
C LYS A 242 -0.32 14.18 20.09
N LYS A 243 0.27 15.22 20.69
CA LYS A 243 0.87 15.15 22.03
C LYS A 243 -0.17 14.90 23.13
N ASP A 244 -1.34 15.50 22.99
CA ASP A 244 -2.46 15.34 23.90
C ASP A 244 -3.64 14.69 23.15
N ALA A 245 -4.09 13.52 23.61
CA ALA A 245 -5.47 13.12 23.35
C ALA A 245 -6.34 14.04 24.21
N SER A 246 -6.88 15.10 23.62
CA SER A 246 -7.84 15.98 24.30
C SER A 246 -8.87 15.11 25.03
N ARG A 247 -8.95 15.26 26.35
CA ARG A 247 -9.94 14.58 27.19
C ARG A 247 -11.36 14.92 26.79
#